data_AF-R4KJ33-F1
#
_entry.id   AF-R4KJ33-F1
#
_cell.length_a   1.000
_cell.length_b   1.000
_cell.length_c   1.000
_cell.angle_alpha   90.00
_cell.angle_beta   90.00
_cell.angle_gamma   90.00
#
_symmetry.space_group_name_H-M   'P 1'
#
loop_
_entity.id
_entity.type
_entity.pdbx_description
1 polymer ?
#
loop_
_entity_poly.entity_id
_entity_poly.type
_entity_poly.pdbx_seq_one_letter_code
_entity_poly.pdbx_strand_id
1 'polypeptide(L)'
;MIQLHAPNSLSRKSNIFQLVKQINTVDIIHKYNIANMHRHGRYWVGLCPVHQDKKPSFYTFQDNKCKCWGCGFYGDAIDLVAKVYGLRPIEAARMIARDFGIEVDNRPVSLEARRKAKQLAIEAAQKREIEKIFKQKRDRALEILSLFVRTTNHVLAAGGYQAHYDLAELLHKTDYQEYLTECLLSKDPDLQLMALTAPEVQQWLE
;
A
#
# COMPACT_ATOMS: atom_id res chain seq x y z
N MET A 1 0.18 -35.44 -23.71
CA MET A 1 0.82 -35.52 -22.38
C MET A 1 1.60 -34.23 -22.17
N ILE A 2 1.06 -33.27 -21.41
CA ILE A 2 1.75 -32.00 -21.14
C ILE A 2 2.66 -32.23 -19.94
N GLN A 3 3.97 -32.24 -20.16
CA GLN A 3 4.98 -32.29 -19.09
C GLN A 3 4.99 -30.95 -18.35
N LEU A 4 4.32 -30.90 -17.20
CA LEU A 4 4.49 -29.82 -16.23
C LEU A 4 5.87 -30.00 -15.58
N HIS A 5 6.84 -29.20 -16.03
CA HIS A 5 8.13 -29.07 -15.37
C HIS A 5 7.91 -28.35 -14.04
N ALA A 6 8.14 -29.05 -12.93
CA ALA A 6 8.13 -28.46 -11.60
C ALA A 6 9.30 -27.45 -11.49
N PRO A 7 9.05 -26.17 -11.20
CA PRO A 7 10.14 -25.23 -10.95
C PRO A 7 10.84 -25.60 -9.64
N ASN A 8 12.15 -25.76 -9.75
CA ASN A 8 13.11 -26.02 -8.70
C ASN A 8 12.96 -25.07 -7.49
N SER A 9 13.10 -25.64 -6.30
CA SER A 9 13.53 -25.00 -5.04
C SER A 9 12.85 -23.67 -4.62
N LEU A 10 11.54 -23.72 -4.34
CA LEU A 10 10.86 -22.63 -3.62
C LEU A 10 11.22 -22.66 -2.12
N SER A 11 12.20 -21.81 -1.77
CA SER A 11 12.44 -21.16 -0.47
C SER A 11 11.57 -21.62 0.72
N ARG A 12 12.24 -22.16 1.75
CA ARG A 12 11.76 -22.63 3.08
C ARG A 12 10.87 -21.66 3.90
N LYS A 13 10.47 -20.50 3.38
CA LYS A 13 9.66 -19.48 4.09
C LYS A 13 8.50 -18.92 3.26
N SER A 14 8.02 -19.65 2.28
CA SER A 14 7.04 -19.11 1.35
C SER A 14 5.61 -19.29 1.88
N ASN A 15 4.88 -18.19 2.04
CA ASN A 15 3.49 -18.18 2.46
C ASN A 15 2.64 -18.92 1.41
N ILE A 16 1.85 -19.92 1.83
CA ILE A 16 0.98 -20.71 0.93
C ILE A 16 0.11 -19.85 0.00
N PHE A 17 -0.41 -18.73 0.50
CA PHE A 17 -1.21 -17.82 -0.32
C PHE A 17 -0.39 -17.18 -1.44
N GLN A 18 0.87 -16.83 -1.18
CA GLN A 18 1.76 -16.27 -2.20
C GLN A 18 2.14 -17.31 -3.23
N LEU A 19 2.44 -18.54 -2.79
CA LEU A 19 2.78 -19.65 -3.67
C LEU A 19 1.64 -19.99 -4.62
N VAL A 20 0.42 -20.14 -4.09
CA VAL A 20 -0.75 -20.49 -4.90
C VAL A 20 -1.11 -19.40 -5.91
N LYS A 21 -0.92 -18.12 -5.58
CA LYS A 21 -1.19 -16.99 -6.50
C LYS A 21 -0.25 -16.95 -7.72
N GLN A 22 0.84 -17.71 -7.72
CA GLN A 22 1.74 -17.85 -8.88
C GLN A 22 1.18 -18.82 -9.94
N ILE A 23 0.24 -19.70 -9.55
CA ILE A 23 -0.41 -20.60 -10.51
C ILE A 23 -1.41 -19.79 -11.35
N ASN A 24 -1.47 -20.09 -12.64
CA ASN A 24 -2.43 -19.47 -13.54
C ASN A 24 -3.86 -19.79 -13.09
N THR A 25 -4.69 -18.76 -12.92
CA THR A 25 -6.09 -18.91 -12.46
C THR A 25 -6.92 -19.77 -13.41
N VAL A 26 -6.64 -19.72 -14.73
CA VAL A 26 -7.35 -20.52 -15.72
C VAL A 26 -7.04 -22.01 -15.55
N ASP A 27 -5.80 -22.36 -15.23
CA ASP A 27 -5.40 -23.75 -14.99
C ASP A 27 -6.13 -24.31 -13.76
N ILE A 28 -6.30 -23.49 -12.71
CA ILE A 28 -7.08 -23.84 -11.52
C ILE A 28 -8.56 -24.04 -11.86
N ILE A 29 -9.15 -23.12 -12.64
CA ILE A 29 -10.55 -23.21 -13.07
C ILE A 29 -10.80 -24.51 -13.85
N HIS A 30 -9.91 -24.86 -14.78
CA HIS A 30 -10.01 -26.08 -15.58
C HIS A 30 -9.77 -27.34 -14.74
N LYS A 31 -8.76 -27.33 -13.86
CA LYS A 31 -8.43 -28.46 -12.97
C LYS A 31 -9.64 -28.88 -12.12
N TYR A 32 -10.41 -27.90 -11.67
CA TYR A 32 -11.58 -28.10 -10.81
C TYR A 32 -12.92 -28.08 -11.54
N ASN A 33 -12.91 -27.94 -12.87
CA ASN A 33 -14.12 -27.85 -13.68
C ASN A 33 -15.10 -26.77 -13.16
N ILE A 34 -14.58 -25.62 -12.73
CA ILE A 34 -15.38 -24.55 -12.11
C ILE A 34 -16.20 -23.81 -13.17
N ALA A 35 -15.60 -23.51 -14.32
CA ALA A 35 -16.23 -22.80 -15.42
C ALA A 35 -15.58 -23.20 -16.75
N ASN A 36 -16.36 -23.18 -17.82
CA ASN A 36 -15.84 -23.32 -19.18
C ASN A 36 -15.33 -21.96 -19.65
N MET A 37 -14.01 -21.85 -19.84
CA MET A 37 -13.35 -20.60 -20.20
C MET A 37 -12.88 -20.62 -21.65
N HIS A 38 -13.08 -19.51 -22.35
CA HIS A 38 -12.62 -19.31 -23.72
C HIS A 38 -11.71 -18.09 -23.80
N ARG A 39 -10.70 -18.16 -24.68
CA ARG A 39 -9.75 -17.06 -24.85
C ARG A 39 -10.43 -15.90 -25.58
N HIS A 40 -10.32 -14.70 -25.04
CA HIS A 40 -10.84 -13.46 -25.61
C HIS A 40 -9.77 -12.36 -25.55
N GLY A 41 -8.99 -12.24 -26.63
CA GLY A 41 -7.84 -11.34 -26.70
C GLY A 41 -6.79 -11.68 -25.63
N ARG A 42 -6.58 -10.76 -24.68
CA ARG A 42 -5.63 -10.91 -23.56
C ARG A 42 -6.25 -11.54 -22.30
N TYR A 43 -7.55 -11.81 -22.32
CA TYR A 43 -8.30 -12.32 -21.17
C TYR A 43 -8.89 -13.69 -21.49
N TRP A 44 -9.43 -14.35 -20.47
CA TRP A 44 -10.35 -15.47 -20.66
C TRP A 44 -11.73 -15.10 -20.16
N VAL A 45 -12.77 -15.58 -20.84
CA VAL A 45 -14.16 -15.28 -20.54
C VAL A 45 -14.98 -16.56 -20.45
N GLY A 46 -15.96 -16.59 -19.54
CA GLY A 46 -16.85 -17.71 -19.33
C GLY A 46 -18.12 -17.31 -18.57
N LEU A 47 -19.00 -18.30 -18.34
CA LEU A 47 -20.14 -18.13 -17.43
C LEU A 47 -19.64 -18.01 -15.99
N CYS A 48 -20.33 -17.22 -15.19
CA CYS A 48 -19.96 -17.04 -13.81
C CYS A 48 -20.24 -18.30 -12.98
N PRO A 49 -19.28 -18.80 -12.19
CA PRO A 49 -19.50 -19.96 -11.33
C PRO A 49 -20.10 -19.61 -9.96
N VAL A 50 -20.16 -18.31 -9.60
CA VAL A 50 -20.65 -17.86 -8.28
C VAL A 50 -22.09 -17.32 -8.30
N HIS A 51 -22.70 -17.21 -9.47
CA HIS A 51 -24.13 -16.91 -9.61
C HIS A 51 -24.67 -17.54 -10.89
N GLN A 52 -25.98 -17.72 -11.00
CA GLN A 52 -26.59 -18.29 -12.19
C GLN A 52 -26.59 -17.26 -13.32
N ASP A 53 -25.74 -17.49 -14.31
CA ASP A 53 -25.53 -16.60 -15.43
C ASP A 53 -25.97 -17.26 -16.75
N LYS A 54 -26.56 -16.47 -17.66
CA LYS A 54 -26.97 -16.94 -19.00
C LYS A 54 -26.04 -16.45 -20.11
N LYS A 55 -25.22 -15.41 -19.85
CA LYS A 55 -24.31 -14.82 -20.85
C LYS A 55 -22.92 -14.69 -20.24
N PRO A 56 -21.82 -14.97 -20.96
CA PRO A 56 -20.49 -14.88 -20.38
C PRO A 56 -20.19 -13.51 -19.73
N SER A 57 -20.11 -13.46 -18.41
CA SER A 57 -19.85 -12.24 -17.63
C SER A 57 -18.63 -12.34 -16.72
N PHE A 58 -18.01 -13.52 -16.64
CA PHE A 58 -16.85 -13.81 -15.81
C PHE A 58 -15.57 -13.77 -16.62
N TYR A 59 -14.60 -13.00 -16.14
CA TYR A 59 -13.33 -12.74 -16.80
C TYR A 59 -12.17 -13.11 -15.90
N THR A 60 -11.10 -13.67 -16.47
CA THR A 60 -9.80 -13.78 -15.83
C THR A 60 -8.77 -12.92 -16.57
N PHE A 61 -7.91 -12.28 -15.81
CA PHE A 61 -6.92 -11.30 -16.29
C PHE A 61 -5.50 -11.87 -16.21
N GLN A 62 -4.54 -11.17 -16.83
CA GLN A 62 -3.15 -11.59 -16.91
C GLN A 62 -2.43 -11.59 -15.55
N ASP A 63 -2.95 -10.85 -14.57
CA ASP A 63 -2.44 -10.78 -13.19
C ASP A 63 -3.04 -11.86 -12.27
N ASN A 64 -3.65 -12.90 -12.84
CA ASN A 64 -4.35 -13.97 -12.11
C ASN A 64 -5.51 -13.48 -11.22
N LYS A 65 -6.06 -12.28 -11.51
CA LYS A 65 -7.33 -11.84 -10.94
C LYS A 65 -8.49 -12.28 -11.81
N CYS A 66 -9.65 -12.34 -11.19
CA CYS A 66 -10.89 -12.68 -11.86
C CYS A 66 -12.02 -11.79 -11.36
N LYS A 67 -12.93 -11.46 -12.28
CA LYS A 67 -14.05 -10.57 -12.02
C LYS A 67 -15.29 -11.03 -12.76
N CYS A 68 -16.43 -10.98 -12.09
CA CYS A 68 -17.73 -11.07 -12.73
C CYS A 68 -18.37 -9.69 -12.81
N TRP A 69 -18.77 -9.27 -14.00
CA TRP A 69 -19.51 -8.01 -14.18
C TRP A 69 -21.01 -8.15 -13.86
N GLY A 70 -21.56 -9.36 -13.89
CA GLY A 70 -22.97 -9.62 -13.55
C GLY A 70 -23.26 -9.53 -12.05
N CYS A 71 -22.46 -10.21 -11.21
CA CYS A 71 -22.67 -10.25 -9.76
C CYS A 71 -21.67 -9.42 -8.94
N GLY A 72 -20.68 -8.80 -9.58
CA GLY A 72 -19.69 -7.96 -8.90
C GLY A 72 -18.57 -8.73 -8.18
N PHE A 73 -18.51 -10.06 -8.29
CA PHE A 73 -17.41 -10.85 -7.73
C PHE A 73 -16.06 -10.33 -8.24
N TYR A 74 -15.10 -10.17 -7.34
CA TYR A 74 -13.73 -9.75 -7.65
C TYR A 74 -12.77 -10.44 -6.67
N GLY A 75 -11.75 -11.12 -7.19
CA GLY A 75 -10.80 -11.88 -6.36
C GLY A 75 -9.74 -12.57 -7.19
N ASP A 76 -8.94 -13.42 -6.55
CA ASP A 76 -8.07 -14.39 -7.24
C ASP A 76 -8.62 -15.82 -7.18
N ALA A 77 -7.85 -16.77 -7.73
CA ALA A 77 -8.22 -18.18 -7.75
C ALA A 77 -8.56 -18.75 -6.37
N ILE A 78 -7.92 -18.27 -5.29
CA ILE A 78 -8.20 -18.75 -3.94
C ILE A 78 -9.59 -18.28 -3.52
N ASP A 79 -9.92 -17.02 -3.75
CA ASP A 79 -11.24 -16.45 -3.45
C ASP A 79 -12.35 -17.18 -4.24
N LEU A 80 -12.07 -17.49 -5.51
CA LEU A 80 -13.00 -18.20 -6.39
C LEU A 80 -13.28 -19.62 -5.89
N VAL A 81 -12.22 -20.41 -5.64
CA VAL A 81 -12.33 -21.78 -5.11
C VAL A 81 -13.00 -21.77 -3.75
N ALA A 82 -12.62 -20.85 -2.85
CA ALA A 82 -13.26 -20.69 -1.56
C ALA A 82 -14.77 -20.44 -1.69
N LYS A 83 -15.18 -19.57 -2.62
CA LYS A 83 -16.58 -19.23 -2.84
C LYS A 83 -17.38 -20.39 -3.44
N VAL A 84 -16.83 -21.08 -4.44
CA VAL A 84 -17.51 -22.17 -5.16
C VAL A 84 -17.66 -23.41 -4.28
N TYR A 85 -16.63 -23.74 -3.48
CA TYR A 85 -16.63 -24.93 -2.62
C TYR A 85 -17.07 -24.66 -1.17
N GLY A 86 -17.42 -23.42 -0.82
CA GLY A 86 -17.81 -23.06 0.55
C GLY A 86 -16.68 -23.23 1.58
N LEU A 87 -15.44 -23.02 1.16
CA LEU A 87 -14.24 -23.20 1.99
C LEU A 87 -13.76 -21.88 2.58
N ARG A 88 -13.01 -21.96 3.69
CA ARG A 88 -12.23 -20.81 4.17
C ARG A 88 -11.05 -20.58 3.20
N PRO A 89 -10.54 -19.35 3.05
CA PRO A 89 -9.44 -19.06 2.12
C PRO A 89 -8.19 -19.93 2.32
N ILE A 90 -7.86 -20.26 3.58
CA ILE A 90 -6.72 -21.13 3.90
C ILE A 90 -6.95 -22.59 3.45
N GLU A 91 -8.19 -23.06 3.50
CA GLU A 91 -8.55 -24.41 3.07
C GLU A 91 -8.51 -24.51 1.54
N ALA A 92 -9.05 -23.51 0.84
CA ALA A 92 -8.94 -23.38 -0.60
C ALA A 92 -7.48 -23.32 -1.07
N ALA A 93 -6.64 -22.50 -0.41
CA ALA A 93 -5.21 -22.43 -0.71
C ALA A 93 -4.50 -23.79 -0.51
N ARG A 94 -4.83 -24.52 0.57
CA ARG A 94 -4.28 -25.87 0.83
C ARG A 94 -4.73 -26.90 -0.19
N MET A 95 -5.98 -26.83 -0.63
CA MET A 95 -6.52 -27.68 -1.69
C MET A 95 -5.77 -27.45 -3.01
N ILE A 96 -5.66 -26.19 -3.44
CA ILE A 96 -4.91 -25.82 -4.65
C ILE A 96 -3.44 -26.24 -4.53
N ALA A 97 -2.78 -25.92 -3.43
CA ALA A 97 -1.38 -26.27 -3.23
C ALA A 97 -1.14 -27.78 -3.36
N ARG A 98 -2.00 -28.60 -2.73
CA ARG A 98 -1.90 -30.07 -2.80
C ARG A 98 -2.08 -30.58 -4.22
N ASP A 99 -3.11 -30.12 -4.93
CA ASP A 99 -3.47 -30.68 -6.24
C ASP A 99 -2.55 -30.21 -7.38
N PHE A 100 -1.81 -29.12 -7.15
CA PHE A 100 -0.78 -28.60 -8.04
C PHE A 100 0.65 -28.96 -7.58
N GLY A 101 0.80 -29.80 -6.56
CA GLY A 101 2.12 -30.28 -6.10
C GLY A 101 3.01 -29.22 -5.46
N ILE A 102 2.42 -28.15 -4.91
CA ILE A 102 3.13 -27.14 -4.13
C ILE A 102 3.41 -27.72 -2.74
N GLU A 103 4.69 -27.94 -2.44
CA GLU A 103 5.12 -28.29 -1.10
C GLU A 103 4.93 -27.11 -0.15
N VAL A 104 4.11 -27.31 0.87
CA VAL A 104 3.88 -26.34 1.94
C VAL A 104 4.46 -26.90 3.22
N ASP A 105 5.40 -26.16 3.83
CA ASP A 105 5.89 -26.50 5.17
C ASP A 105 4.77 -26.29 6.18
N ASN A 106 4.13 -27.39 6.59
CA ASN A 106 3.04 -27.39 7.57
C ASN A 106 3.56 -27.40 9.01
N ARG A 107 4.87 -27.25 9.25
CA ARG A 107 5.38 -27.16 10.61
C ARG A 107 4.79 -25.93 11.30
N PRO A 108 4.24 -26.09 12.53
CA PRO A 108 3.74 -24.94 13.26
C PRO A 108 4.88 -23.94 13.44
N VAL A 109 4.64 -22.69 13.05
CA VAL A 109 5.57 -21.59 13.31
C VAL A 109 5.86 -21.58 14.81
N SER A 110 7.15 -21.61 15.18
CA SER A 110 7.54 -21.62 16.59
C SER A 110 6.92 -20.43 17.32
N LEU A 111 6.58 -20.62 18.61
CA LEU A 111 6.02 -19.56 19.43
C LEU A 111 6.92 -18.32 19.42
N GLU A 112 8.24 -18.53 19.42
CA GLU A 112 9.25 -17.48 19.31
C GLU A 112 9.18 -16.71 17.98
N ALA A 113 9.09 -17.41 16.84
CA ALA A 113 8.94 -16.76 15.54
C ALA A 113 7.63 -15.97 15.44
N ARG A 114 6.55 -16.48 16.05
CA ARG A 114 5.27 -15.76 16.15
C ARG A 114 5.38 -14.49 17.00
N ARG A 115 6.03 -14.56 18.17
CA ARG A 115 6.28 -13.40 19.03
C ARG A 115 7.12 -12.35 18.31
N LYS A 116 8.21 -12.77 17.66
CA LYS A 116 9.07 -11.87 16.88
C LYS A 116 8.33 -11.19 15.73
N ALA A 117 7.52 -11.93 14.97
CA ALA A 117 6.71 -11.36 13.90
C ALA A 117 5.67 -10.35 14.42
N LYS A 118 5.03 -10.64 15.56
CA LYS A 118 4.10 -9.70 16.21
C LYS A 118 4.82 -8.43 16.66
N GLN A 119 5.99 -8.56 17.27
CA GLN A 119 6.80 -7.43 17.73
C GLN A 119 7.21 -6.53 16.56
N LEU A 120 7.74 -7.11 15.47
CA LEU A 120 8.09 -6.37 14.26
C LEU A 120 6.89 -5.65 13.62
N ALA A 121 5.69 -6.26 13.68
CA ALA A 121 4.48 -5.63 13.17
C ALA A 121 4.05 -4.43 14.02
N ILE A 122 4.20 -4.50 15.34
CA ILE A 122 3.94 -3.38 16.26
C ILE A 122 4.92 -2.24 15.99
N GLU A 123 6.22 -2.55 15.91
CA GLU A 123 7.27 -1.55 15.62
C GLU A 123 7.05 -0.87 14.26
N ALA A 124 6.71 -1.65 13.23
CA ALA A 124 6.39 -1.09 11.91
C ALA A 124 5.15 -0.20 11.92
N ALA A 125 4.13 -0.54 12.71
CA ALA A 125 2.94 0.29 12.87
C ALA A 125 3.26 1.60 13.60
N GLN A 126 4.04 1.54 14.68
CA GLN A 126 4.49 2.73 15.42
C GLN A 126 5.32 3.66 14.54
N LYS A 127 6.28 3.11 13.77
CA LYS A 127 7.11 3.87 12.84
C LYS A 127 6.24 4.63 11.81
N ARG A 128 5.26 3.94 11.21
CA ARG A 128 4.33 4.57 10.24
C ARG A 128 3.53 5.71 10.84
N GLU A 129 3.07 5.54 12.09
CA GLU A 129 2.31 6.59 12.76
C GLU A 129 3.18 7.82 13.06
N ILE A 130 4.42 7.60 13.51
CA ILE A 130 5.39 8.68 13.72
C ILE A 130 5.69 9.41 12.40
N GLU A 131 5.99 8.68 11.32
CA GLU A 131 6.24 9.26 9.99
C GLU A 131 5.05 10.08 9.50
N LYS A 132 3.83 9.61 9.74
CA LYS A 132 2.59 10.32 9.39
C LYS A 132 2.45 11.62 10.19
N ILE A 133 2.60 11.57 11.51
CA ILE A 133 2.53 12.77 12.38
C ILE A 133 3.61 13.77 11.99
N PHE A 134 4.83 13.30 11.78
CA PHE A 134 5.96 14.13 11.36
C PHE A 134 5.67 14.84 10.04
N LYS A 135 5.17 14.10 9.04
CA LYS A 135 4.77 14.68 7.75
C LYS A 135 3.67 15.73 7.92
N GLN A 136 2.65 15.44 8.72
CA GLN A 136 1.55 16.38 8.98
C GLN A 136 2.04 17.68 9.63
N LYS A 137 2.90 17.59 10.65
CA LYS A 137 3.49 18.76 11.30
C LYS A 137 4.34 19.59 10.33
N ARG A 138 5.17 18.92 9.51
CA ARG A 138 6.00 19.59 8.50
C ARG A 138 5.16 20.32 7.46
N ASP A 139 4.17 19.64 6.90
CA ASP A 139 3.30 20.22 5.87
C ASP A 139 2.52 21.42 6.45
N ARG A 140 2.05 21.32 7.70
CA ARG A 140 1.39 22.43 8.40
C ARG A 140 2.33 23.62 8.66
N ALA A 141 3.56 23.38 9.09
CA ALA A 141 4.54 24.45 9.31
C ALA A 141 4.87 25.19 8.00
N LEU A 142 5.02 24.47 6.89
CA LEU A 142 5.23 25.06 5.56
C LEU A 142 4.03 25.91 5.10
N GLU A 143 2.80 25.47 5.36
CA GLU A 143 1.61 26.27 5.09
C GLU A 143 1.64 27.61 5.84
N ILE A 144 1.98 27.59 7.13
CA ILE A 144 2.03 28.79 7.97
C ILE A 144 3.16 29.72 7.51
N LEU A 145 4.36 29.19 7.25
CA LEU A 145 5.47 29.95 6.68
C LEU A 145 5.09 30.60 5.35
N SER A 146 4.36 29.90 4.47
CA SER A 146 3.88 30.46 3.21
C SER A 146 2.94 31.66 3.42
N LEU A 147 2.16 31.66 4.51
CA LEU A 147 1.26 32.76 4.85
C LEU A 147 2.06 33.96 5.38
N PHE A 148 3.06 33.71 6.22
CA PHE A 148 3.95 34.76 6.71
C PHE A 148 4.70 35.43 5.56
N VAL A 149 5.38 34.66 4.71
CA VAL A 149 6.11 35.21 3.55
C VAL A 149 5.21 36.06 2.66
N ARG A 150 4.00 35.58 2.35
CA ARG A 150 3.01 36.35 1.57
C ARG A 150 2.61 37.66 2.24
N THR A 151 2.35 37.62 3.55
CA THR A 151 1.91 38.80 4.31
C THR A 151 3.05 39.81 4.44
N THR A 152 4.26 39.35 4.74
CA THR A 152 5.45 40.20 4.83
C THR A 152 5.74 40.90 3.50
N ASN A 153 5.70 40.17 2.39
CA ASN A 153 5.86 40.74 1.05
C ASN A 153 4.78 41.79 0.72
N HIS A 154 3.53 41.55 1.15
CA HIS A 154 2.45 42.52 0.96
C HIS A 154 2.67 43.81 1.75
N VAL A 155 3.08 43.71 3.02
CA VAL A 155 3.40 44.86 3.87
C VAL A 155 4.59 45.65 3.33
N LEU A 156 5.65 44.97 2.89
CA LEU A 156 6.79 45.59 2.24
C LEU A 156 6.40 46.36 0.98
N ALA A 157 5.56 45.77 0.13
CA ALA A 157 5.08 46.39 -1.10
C ALA A 157 4.15 47.60 -0.84
N ALA A 158 3.40 47.60 0.27
CA ALA A 158 2.50 48.70 0.62
C ALA A 158 3.23 49.97 1.11
N GLY A 159 4.52 49.89 1.47
CA GLY A 159 5.36 51.06 1.74
C GLY A 159 5.03 51.84 3.03
N GLY A 160 4.29 51.24 3.97
CA GLY A 160 3.77 51.89 5.18
C GLY A 160 4.65 51.84 6.44
N TYR A 161 5.97 51.70 6.32
CA TYR A 161 6.91 51.61 7.44
C TYR A 161 7.50 52.98 7.78
N GLN A 162 7.40 53.40 9.05
CA GLN A 162 7.72 54.77 9.47
C GLN A 162 9.18 54.95 9.94
N ALA A 163 9.96 53.87 10.14
CA ALA A 163 11.34 53.95 10.62
C ALA A 163 12.27 52.87 10.02
N HIS A 164 13.58 53.17 9.96
CA HIS A 164 14.64 52.23 9.56
C HIS A 164 14.69 50.98 10.47
N TYR A 165 14.24 51.09 11.73
CA TYR A 165 14.21 49.98 12.69
C TYR A 165 13.13 48.94 12.37
N ASP A 166 11.91 49.39 12.05
CA ASP A 166 10.79 48.49 11.70
C ASP A 166 11.12 47.66 10.46
N LEU A 167 11.80 48.27 9.49
CA LEU A 167 12.26 47.59 8.29
C LEU A 167 13.35 46.54 8.59
N ALA A 168 14.32 46.88 9.45
CA ALA A 168 15.39 45.95 9.83
C ALA A 168 14.85 44.72 10.59
N GLU A 169 13.90 44.93 11.52
CA GLU A 169 13.24 43.83 12.23
C GLU A 169 12.44 42.94 11.27
N LEU A 170 11.73 43.55 10.30
CA LEU A 170 10.96 42.80 9.31
C LEU A 170 11.87 41.96 8.40
N LEU A 171 13.02 42.49 7.99
CA LEU A 171 14.02 41.79 7.19
C LEU A 171 14.68 40.62 7.95
N HIS A 172 14.97 40.80 9.23
CA HIS A 172 15.47 39.67 10.04
C HIS A 172 14.44 38.54 10.18
N LYS A 173 13.15 38.89 10.25
CA LYS A 173 12.08 37.88 10.25
C LYS A 173 11.97 37.16 8.91
N THR A 174 12.25 37.81 7.78
CA THR A 174 12.25 37.13 6.47
C THR A 174 13.40 36.13 6.36
N ASP A 175 14.62 36.50 6.76
CA ASP A 175 15.79 35.61 6.67
C ASP A 175 15.58 34.33 7.50
N TYR A 176 15.02 34.47 8.71
CA TYR A 176 14.74 33.34 9.57
C TYR A 176 13.61 32.45 9.03
N GLN A 177 12.57 33.05 8.40
CA GLN A 177 11.49 32.31 7.75
C GLN A 177 12.00 31.51 6.55
N GLU A 178 12.90 32.09 5.74
CA GLU A 178 13.54 31.40 4.63
C GLU A 178 14.38 30.22 5.13
N TYR A 179 15.22 30.43 6.15
CA TYR A 179 16.00 29.37 6.78
C TYR A 179 15.13 28.20 7.27
N LEU A 180 14.04 28.48 7.97
CA LEU A 180 13.11 27.44 8.44
C LEU A 180 12.46 26.70 7.27
N THR A 181 12.10 27.42 6.21
CA THR A 181 11.50 26.85 4.99
C THR A 181 12.48 25.89 4.31
N GLU A 182 13.74 26.28 4.15
CA GLU A 182 14.80 25.44 3.59
C GLU A 182 15.03 24.16 4.43
N CYS A 183 15.09 24.30 5.75
CA CYS A 183 15.24 23.16 6.66
C CYS A 183 14.07 22.16 6.52
N LEU A 184 12.83 22.65 6.43
CA LEU A 184 11.64 21.81 6.28
C LEU A 184 11.56 21.15 4.89
N LEU A 185 12.07 21.80 3.83
CA LEU A 185 12.12 21.25 2.47
C LEU A 185 13.33 20.34 2.22
N SER A 186 14.30 20.32 3.13
CA SER A 186 15.49 19.46 3.04
C SER A 186 15.12 17.98 2.97
N LYS A 187 16.02 17.16 2.40
CA LYS A 187 15.91 15.69 2.45
C LYS A 187 16.43 15.11 3.77
N ASP A 188 17.10 15.93 4.57
CA ASP A 188 17.68 15.55 5.85
C ASP A 188 16.61 15.59 6.97
N PRO A 189 16.26 14.44 7.57
CA PRO A 189 15.29 14.39 8.66
C PRO A 189 15.73 15.17 9.91
N ASP A 190 17.03 15.33 10.15
CA ASP A 190 17.54 16.02 11.33
C ASP A 190 17.33 17.53 11.21
N LEU A 191 17.52 18.09 10.01
CA LEU A 191 17.21 19.50 9.72
C LEU A 191 15.69 19.77 9.81
N GLN A 192 14.88 18.86 9.28
CA GLN A 192 13.43 18.96 9.39
C GLN A 192 12.98 18.89 10.85
N LEU A 193 13.55 17.98 11.64
CA LEU A 193 13.25 17.84 13.06
C LEU A 193 13.67 19.10 13.82
N MET A 194 14.88 19.61 13.59
CA MET A 194 15.38 20.84 14.20
C MET A 194 14.40 22.00 13.97
N ALA A 195 13.99 22.23 12.71
CA ALA A 195 13.03 23.27 12.38
C ALA A 195 11.67 23.03 13.04
N LEU A 196 11.17 21.79 13.02
CA LEU A 196 9.91 21.46 13.69
C LEU A 196 9.96 21.70 15.19
N THR A 197 11.10 21.43 15.85
CA THR A 197 11.28 21.61 17.29
C THR A 197 11.62 23.04 17.70
N ALA A 198 11.80 23.96 16.75
CA ALA A 198 12.02 25.36 17.06
C ALA A 198 10.83 25.91 17.89
N PRO A 199 11.08 26.70 18.97
CA PRO A 199 10.02 27.17 19.85
C PRO A 199 8.88 27.91 19.13
N GLU A 200 9.23 28.76 18.15
CA GLU A 200 8.25 29.51 17.37
C GLU A 200 7.40 28.58 16.51
N VAL A 201 8.02 27.56 15.90
CA VAL A 201 7.32 26.58 15.08
C VAL A 201 6.39 25.71 15.93
N GLN A 202 6.79 25.33 17.15
CA GLN A 202 5.90 24.63 18.09
C GLN A 202 4.69 25.50 18.44
N GLN A 203 4.89 26.80 18.70
CA GLN A 203 3.80 27.74 18.97
C GLN A 203 2.81 27.86 17.80
N TRP A 204 3.25 27.70 16.55
CA TRP A 204 2.37 27.71 15.37
C TRP A 204 1.55 26.42 15.20
N LEU A 205 2.02 25.33 15.79
CA LEU A 205 1.44 23.99 15.65
C LEU A 205 0.53 23.57 16.81
N GLU A 206 0.47 24.38 17.88
CA GLU A 206 -0.51 24.29 18.98
C GLU A 206 -1.90 24.79 18.54
#